data_AF-A0AAJ0AJ39-F1
#
_entry.id   AF-A0AAJ0AJ39-F1
#
_cell.length_a   1.000
_cell.length_b   1.000
_cell.length_c   1.000
_cell.angle_alpha   90.00
_cell.angle_beta   90.00
_cell.angle_gamma   90.00
#
_symmetry.space_group_name_H-M   'P 1'
#
loop_
_entity.id
_entity.type
_entity.pdbx_description
1 polymer ?
#
loop_
_entity_poly.entity_id
_entity_poly.type
_entity_poly.pdbx_seq_one_letter_code
_entity_poly.pdbx_strand_id
1 'polypeptide(L)'
;MDAVRAGKRPTPAPTAEGSLRSADKEAFGRTQLAGFTDLPAEIHLLISKQLIYPDALSLKHTSSYFYYLVDTGVRLKVEWLMERRMLHLECPNDKRCDLGSDLRFCRGSVPLLMQRRREHMECESRPGLGCLVYGTSVCSHRRRIGARCQRWLRRRLTVELWWVLIALIPIVFCWLWMAEFATWASSAYRTSTSSLTDSMMR
;
A
#
# COMPACT_ATOMS: atom_id res chain seq x y z
N MET A 1 -56.90 15.04 -8.33
CA MET A 1 -56.68 14.97 -6.88
C MET A 1 -55.27 14.43 -6.72
N ASP A 2 -54.23 15.19 -6.36
CA ASP A 2 -54.16 16.58 -5.83
C ASP A 2 -52.92 17.29 -6.41
N ALA A 3 -53.03 18.50 -6.95
CA ALA A 3 -52.97 19.82 -6.29
C ALA A 3 -51.54 20.39 -6.17
N VAL A 4 -51.31 21.48 -6.90
CA VAL A 4 -50.05 22.27 -6.97
C VAL A 4 -49.80 23.05 -5.67
N ARG A 5 -48.53 23.20 -5.26
CA ARG A 5 -48.10 24.36 -4.45
C ARG A 5 -46.80 24.98 -4.99
N ALA A 6 -46.90 26.26 -5.34
CA ALA A 6 -45.79 27.16 -5.60
C ALA A 6 -45.79 28.31 -4.56
N GLY A 7 -44.62 28.81 -4.20
CA GLY A 7 -44.43 29.97 -3.31
C GLY A 7 -42.95 30.35 -3.27
N LYS A 8 -42.54 31.30 -4.11
CA LYS A 8 -42.37 32.75 -3.82
C LYS A 8 -41.09 33.10 -3.02
N ARG A 9 -40.17 33.78 -3.71
CA ARG A 9 -39.04 34.55 -3.15
C ARG A 9 -39.53 35.96 -2.75
N PRO A 10 -38.83 36.67 -1.85
CA PRO A 10 -38.18 37.90 -2.28
C PRO A 10 -36.76 38.11 -1.71
N THR A 11 -36.06 39.11 -2.28
CA THR A 11 -34.68 39.57 -1.97
C THR A 11 -34.78 40.90 -1.15
N PRO A 12 -33.71 41.47 -0.52
CA PRO A 12 -32.54 42.05 -1.23
C PRO A 12 -31.16 41.90 -0.53
N ALA A 13 -30.11 42.35 -1.22
CA ALA A 13 -28.75 42.55 -0.68
C ALA A 13 -28.58 43.98 -0.08
N PRO A 14 -27.43 44.33 0.53
CA PRO A 14 -26.17 44.66 -0.19
C PRO A 14 -24.92 43.99 0.47
N THR A 15 -23.63 44.26 0.19
CA THR A 15 -22.94 45.28 -0.65
C THR A 15 -21.63 44.68 -1.26
N ALA A 16 -20.67 45.53 -1.64
CA ALA A 16 -19.25 45.28 -1.97
C ALA A 16 -18.41 44.89 -0.72
N GLU A 17 -17.16 44.40 -0.77
CA GLU A 17 -16.03 44.72 -1.68
C GLU A 17 -15.12 43.49 -1.93
N GLY A 18 -14.19 43.59 -2.91
CA GLY A 18 -13.17 42.55 -3.11
C GLY A 18 -12.72 42.26 -4.55
N SER A 19 -12.71 43.26 -5.44
CA SER A 19 -12.08 43.12 -6.76
C SER A 19 -10.56 42.91 -6.62
N LEU A 20 -10.03 41.76 -7.09
CA LEU A 20 -8.72 41.63 -7.80
C LEU A 20 -8.25 40.17 -8.09
N ARG A 21 -9.07 39.11 -7.96
CA ARG A 21 -8.62 37.71 -8.19
C ARG A 21 -9.42 36.90 -9.23
N SER A 22 -10.01 37.58 -10.22
CA SER A 22 -10.81 36.93 -11.28
C SER A 22 -10.12 36.80 -12.64
N ALA A 23 -8.99 37.47 -12.89
CA ALA A 23 -8.31 37.42 -14.19
C ALA A 23 -7.55 36.10 -14.44
N ASP A 24 -6.89 35.54 -13.42
CA ASP A 24 -6.06 34.33 -13.58
C ASP A 24 -6.86 33.01 -13.65
N LYS A 25 -8.19 33.06 -13.49
CA LYS A 25 -9.05 31.85 -13.50
C LYS A 25 -9.63 31.50 -14.86
N GLU A 26 -9.69 32.42 -15.81
CA GLU A 26 -10.32 32.17 -17.12
C GLU A 26 -9.35 31.62 -18.18
N ALA A 27 -8.03 31.70 -17.95
CA ALA A 27 -7.01 31.14 -18.84
C ALA A 27 -6.89 29.60 -18.78
N PHE A 28 -7.50 28.93 -17.80
CA PHE A 28 -7.61 27.46 -17.75
C PHE A 28 -8.89 26.94 -18.45
N GLY A 29 -9.52 27.76 -19.28
CA GLY A 29 -10.67 27.39 -20.08
C GLY A 29 -10.30 26.59 -21.34
N ARG A 30 -10.91 25.40 -21.49
CA ARG A 30 -11.09 24.68 -22.77
C ARG A 30 -9.85 24.07 -23.46
N THR A 31 -8.95 23.46 -22.70
CA THR A 31 -8.54 22.09 -23.12
C THR A 31 -9.32 21.10 -22.27
N GLN A 32 -10.60 20.93 -22.63
CA GLN A 32 -11.38 19.81 -22.13
C GLN A 32 -10.73 18.57 -22.75
N LEU A 33 -9.85 17.90 -21.99
CA LEU A 33 -9.15 16.71 -22.43
C LEU A 33 -10.22 15.70 -22.85
N ALA A 34 -10.29 15.39 -24.14
CA ALA A 34 -11.23 14.42 -24.68
C ALA A 34 -11.10 13.15 -23.85
N GLY A 35 -12.21 12.80 -23.17
CA GLY A 35 -12.24 11.65 -22.29
C GLY A 35 -12.08 10.38 -23.09
N PHE A 36 -11.71 9.29 -22.42
CA PHE A 36 -11.66 7.98 -23.09
C PHE A 36 -12.98 7.65 -23.79
N THR A 37 -14.12 8.02 -23.19
CA THR A 37 -15.48 7.86 -23.74
C THR A 37 -15.78 8.66 -25.00
N ASP A 38 -14.99 9.70 -25.29
CA ASP A 38 -15.25 10.64 -26.39
C ASP A 38 -14.61 10.15 -27.70
N LEU A 39 -13.86 9.04 -27.66
CA LEU A 39 -13.32 8.38 -28.84
C LEU A 39 -14.41 7.61 -29.61
N PRO A 40 -14.26 7.47 -30.95
CA PRO A 40 -15.14 6.64 -31.76
C PRO A 40 -15.16 5.16 -31.32
N ALA A 41 -16.27 4.48 -31.57
CA ALA A 41 -16.47 3.08 -31.18
C ALA A 41 -15.46 2.12 -31.83
N GLU A 42 -14.98 2.46 -33.02
CA GLU A 42 -13.91 1.76 -33.75
C GLU A 42 -12.61 1.76 -32.94
N ILE A 43 -12.27 2.89 -32.32
CA ILE A 43 -11.06 3.02 -31.50
C ILE A 43 -11.21 2.25 -30.20
N HIS A 44 -12.38 2.33 -29.55
CA HIS A 44 -12.68 1.49 -28.38
C HIS A 44 -12.53 -0.02 -28.68
N LEU A 45 -12.97 -0.45 -29.86
CA LEU A 45 -12.90 -1.85 -30.31
C LEU A 45 -11.45 -2.25 -30.69
N LEU A 46 -10.66 -1.35 -31.25
CA LEU A 46 -9.22 -1.57 -31.46
C LEU A 46 -8.45 -1.67 -30.15
N ILE A 47 -8.79 -0.85 -29.15
CA ILE A 47 -8.17 -0.88 -27.83
C ILE A 47 -8.56 -2.16 -27.08
N SER A 48 -9.83 -2.57 -27.09
CA SER A 48 -10.27 -3.78 -26.40
C SER A 48 -9.59 -5.05 -26.93
N LYS A 49 -9.27 -5.09 -28.23
CA LYS A 49 -8.49 -6.18 -28.86
C LYS A 49 -7.03 -6.28 -28.40
N GLN A 50 -6.45 -5.22 -27.82
CA GLN A 50 -5.07 -5.21 -27.30
C GLN A 50 -4.99 -5.52 -25.80
N LEU A 51 -6.12 -5.58 -25.10
CA LEU A 51 -6.15 -5.84 -23.66
C LEU A 51 -6.09 -7.34 -23.35
N ILE A 52 -5.20 -7.73 -22.44
CA ILE A 52 -5.21 -9.09 -21.86
C ILE A 52 -6.46 -9.33 -21.00
N TYR A 53 -6.80 -10.59 -20.75
CA TYR A 53 -8.06 -10.97 -20.08
C TYR A 53 -8.42 -10.17 -18.81
N PRO A 54 -7.55 -9.98 -17.80
CA PRO A 54 -7.89 -9.22 -16.60
C PRO A 54 -8.23 -7.75 -16.87
N ASP A 55 -7.60 -7.15 -17.88
CA ASP A 55 -7.73 -5.73 -18.19
C ASP A 55 -8.92 -5.49 -19.11
N ALA A 56 -9.17 -6.39 -20.07
CA ALA A 56 -10.40 -6.44 -20.87
C ALA A 56 -11.65 -6.66 -20.00
N LEU A 57 -11.60 -7.61 -19.06
CA LEU A 57 -12.70 -7.83 -18.10
C LEU A 57 -12.93 -6.60 -17.22
N SER A 58 -11.86 -5.91 -16.82
CA SER A 58 -11.97 -4.66 -16.06
C SER A 58 -12.68 -3.58 -16.89
N LEU A 59 -12.28 -3.37 -18.15
CA LEU A 59 -12.91 -2.41 -19.07
C LEU A 59 -14.39 -2.74 -19.29
N LYS A 60 -14.73 -4.01 -19.55
CA LYS A 60 -16.10 -4.51 -19.74
C LYS A 60 -17.04 -4.16 -18.58
N HIS A 61 -16.53 -4.07 -17.35
CA HIS A 61 -17.32 -3.71 -16.17
C HIS A 61 -17.28 -2.22 -15.77
N THR A 62 -16.65 -1.35 -16.57
CA THR A 62 -16.65 0.10 -16.30
C THR A 62 -17.96 0.80 -16.66
N SER A 63 -18.64 0.36 -17.72
CA SER A 63 -19.91 0.94 -18.17
C SER A 63 -20.75 -0.07 -18.96
N SER A 64 -22.06 0.18 -19.07
CA SER A 64 -22.97 -0.65 -19.89
C SER A 64 -22.55 -0.68 -21.37
N TYR A 65 -22.02 0.43 -21.89
CA TYR A 65 -21.49 0.50 -23.26
C TYR A 65 -20.32 -0.48 -23.48
N PHE A 66 -19.31 -0.48 -22.59
CA PHE A 66 -18.20 -1.41 -22.70
C PHE A 66 -18.59 -2.86 -22.41
N TYR A 67 -19.65 -3.09 -21.62
CA TYR A 67 -20.16 -4.43 -21.34
C TYR A 67 -20.59 -5.19 -22.60
N TYR A 68 -21.20 -4.49 -23.56
CA TYR A 68 -21.63 -5.05 -24.84
C TYR A 68 -20.56 -4.97 -25.94
N LEU A 69 -19.63 -4.01 -25.86
CA LEU A 69 -18.57 -3.83 -26.86
C LEU A 69 -17.36 -4.76 -26.67
N VAL A 70 -16.99 -5.08 -25.42
CA VAL A 70 -15.75 -5.78 -25.09
C VAL A 70 -15.96 -7.30 -25.04
N ASP A 71 -15.33 -8.00 -25.98
CA ASP A 71 -15.28 -9.47 -25.97
C ASP A 71 -14.25 -9.99 -24.96
N THR A 72 -14.70 -10.89 -24.08
CA THR A 72 -13.91 -11.62 -23.08
C THR A 72 -14.06 -13.14 -23.28
N GLY A 73 -14.17 -13.57 -24.54
CA GLY A 73 -14.34 -14.95 -24.95
C GLY A 73 -13.22 -15.91 -24.52
N VAL A 74 -13.45 -17.20 -24.78
CA VAL A 74 -12.56 -18.30 -24.37
C VAL A 74 -11.11 -18.11 -24.83
N ARG A 75 -10.90 -17.59 -26.05
CA ARG A 75 -9.56 -17.35 -26.62
C ARG A 75 -8.70 -16.49 -25.69
N LEU A 76 -9.23 -15.37 -25.21
CA LEU A 76 -8.50 -14.43 -24.37
C LEU A 76 -8.15 -15.02 -22.99
N LYS A 77 -9.03 -15.86 -22.44
CA LYS A 77 -8.80 -16.61 -21.19
C LYS A 77 -7.69 -17.65 -21.35
N VAL A 78 -7.71 -18.40 -22.44
CA VAL A 78 -6.69 -19.42 -22.75
C VAL A 78 -5.35 -18.75 -22.99
N GLU A 79 -5.31 -17.68 -23.77
CA GLU A 79 -4.10 -16.87 -24.04
C GLU A 79 -3.46 -16.36 -22.74
N TRP A 80 -4.26 -15.79 -21.83
CA TRP A 80 -3.80 -15.39 -20.50
C TRP A 80 -3.27 -16.55 -19.63
N LEU A 81 -3.94 -17.71 -19.65
CA LEU A 81 -3.46 -18.90 -18.93
C LEU A 81 -2.16 -19.46 -19.53
N MET A 82 -2.00 -19.42 -20.85
CA MET A 82 -0.77 -19.82 -21.54
C MET A 82 0.38 -18.87 -21.19
N GLU A 83 0.15 -17.55 -21.24
CA GLU A 83 1.12 -16.53 -20.83
C GLU A 83 1.60 -16.77 -19.39
N ARG A 84 0.68 -16.97 -18.43
CA ARG A 84 1.03 -17.30 -17.04
C ARG A 84 1.88 -18.56 -16.92
N ARG A 85 1.58 -19.61 -17.69
CA ARG A 85 2.36 -20.85 -17.69
C ARG A 85 3.75 -20.64 -18.29
N MET A 86 3.89 -19.87 -19.37
CA MET A 86 5.18 -19.53 -19.97
C MET A 86 6.06 -18.69 -19.02
N LEU A 87 5.45 -17.78 -18.26
CA LEU A 87 6.13 -16.99 -17.23
C LEU A 87 6.40 -17.76 -15.93
N HIS A 88 6.05 -19.06 -15.86
CA HIS A 88 6.14 -19.91 -14.68
C HIS A 88 5.46 -19.33 -13.43
N LEU A 89 4.33 -18.64 -13.63
CA LEU A 89 3.47 -18.12 -12.57
C LEU A 89 2.47 -19.18 -12.11
N GLU A 90 1.84 -18.94 -10.96
CA GLU A 90 0.81 -19.83 -10.43
C GLU A 90 -0.42 -19.84 -11.35
N CYS A 91 -0.82 -21.03 -11.81
CA CYS A 91 -2.04 -21.23 -12.60
C CYS A 91 -3.21 -21.63 -11.68
N PRO A 92 -4.47 -21.33 -12.02
CA PRO A 92 -5.62 -21.83 -11.28
C PRO A 92 -5.63 -23.37 -11.27
N ASN A 93 -5.65 -23.97 -10.08
CA ASN A 93 -5.69 -25.43 -9.91
C ASN A 93 -7.11 -25.94 -9.55
N ASP A 94 -8.11 -25.05 -9.57
CA ASP A 94 -9.48 -25.39 -9.19
C ASP A 94 -10.24 -26.07 -10.33
N LYS A 95 -10.76 -27.28 -10.06
CA LYS A 95 -11.75 -27.97 -10.91
C LYS A 95 -13.07 -27.19 -11.11
N ARG A 96 -13.21 -26.03 -10.46
CA ARG A 96 -14.38 -25.12 -10.55
C ARG A 96 -14.18 -23.98 -11.57
N CYS A 97 -12.98 -23.85 -12.15
CA CYS A 97 -12.68 -22.87 -13.19
C CYS A 97 -13.18 -23.39 -14.55
N ASP A 98 -14.19 -22.74 -15.11
CA ASP A 98 -14.77 -23.07 -16.42
C ASP A 98 -14.68 -21.84 -17.34
N LEU A 99 -14.08 -22.05 -18.52
CA LEU A 99 -13.81 -21.01 -19.53
C LEU A 99 -15.10 -20.39 -20.12
N GLY A 100 -16.23 -21.12 -20.07
CA GLY A 100 -17.45 -20.82 -20.82
C GLY A 100 -18.18 -19.53 -20.43
N SER A 101 -17.88 -18.89 -19.31
CA SER A 101 -18.32 -17.51 -19.02
C SER A 101 -17.42 -16.83 -18.00
N ASP A 102 -17.40 -15.49 -17.96
CA ASP A 102 -16.52 -14.75 -17.03
C ASP A 102 -16.87 -15.06 -15.56
N LEU A 103 -18.16 -15.15 -15.24
CA LEU A 103 -18.67 -15.48 -13.90
C LEU A 103 -18.35 -16.93 -13.46
N ARG A 104 -18.12 -17.85 -14.41
CA ARG A 104 -17.65 -19.23 -14.13
C ARG A 104 -16.13 -19.30 -14.05
N PHE A 105 -15.43 -18.56 -14.91
CA PHE A 105 -13.97 -18.51 -14.95
C PHE A 105 -13.40 -17.84 -13.70
N CYS A 106 -13.99 -16.74 -13.26
CA CYS A 106 -13.57 -15.99 -12.06
C CYS A 106 -13.99 -16.67 -10.74
N ARG A 107 -14.16 -17.99 -10.70
CA ARG A 107 -14.42 -18.78 -9.47
C ARG A 107 -13.12 -19.37 -8.93
N GLY A 108 -13.10 -19.66 -7.63
CA GLY A 108 -11.93 -20.25 -6.96
C GLY A 108 -10.76 -19.26 -6.86
N SER A 109 -9.59 -19.67 -7.31
CA SER A 109 -8.31 -18.94 -7.22
C SER A 109 -8.14 -17.79 -8.23
N VAL A 110 -8.89 -17.74 -9.33
CA VAL A 110 -8.72 -16.70 -10.38
C VAL A 110 -8.80 -15.25 -9.83
N PRO A 111 -9.76 -14.88 -8.96
CA PRO A 111 -9.77 -13.56 -8.32
C PRO A 111 -8.51 -13.24 -7.51
N LEU A 112 -7.96 -14.23 -6.79
CA LEU A 112 -6.73 -14.07 -6.02
C LEU A 112 -5.52 -13.85 -6.93
N LEU A 113 -5.45 -14.52 -8.08
CA LEU A 113 -4.39 -14.27 -9.08
C LEU A 113 -4.52 -12.88 -9.70
N MET A 114 -5.75 -12.44 -10.00
CA MET A 114 -5.99 -11.06 -10.48
C MET A 114 -5.60 -10.01 -9.44
N GLN A 115 -5.94 -10.23 -8.17
CA GLN A 115 -5.53 -9.36 -7.07
C GLN A 115 -4.00 -9.34 -6.93
N ARG A 116 -3.36 -10.51 -6.94
CA ARG A 116 -1.90 -10.65 -6.85
C ARG A 116 -1.16 -9.95 -8.00
N ARG A 117 -1.71 -9.97 -9.22
CA ARG A 117 -1.23 -9.15 -10.34
C ARG A 117 -1.38 -7.66 -10.04
N ARG A 118 -2.57 -7.19 -9.64
CA ARG A 118 -2.84 -5.76 -9.35
C ARG A 118 -1.98 -5.19 -8.22
N GLU A 119 -1.65 -5.99 -7.20
CA GLU A 119 -0.76 -5.61 -6.11
C GLU A 119 0.74 -5.69 -6.48
N HIS A 120 1.04 -6.09 -7.73
CA HIS A 120 2.38 -6.32 -8.29
C HIS A 120 3.21 -7.41 -7.57
N MET A 121 2.60 -8.23 -6.71
CA MET A 121 3.31 -9.28 -5.96
C MET A 121 4.05 -10.27 -6.88
N GLU A 122 3.49 -10.55 -8.07
CA GLU A 122 4.12 -11.47 -9.04
C GLU A 122 5.34 -10.85 -9.76
N CYS A 123 5.47 -9.52 -9.78
CA CYS A 123 6.56 -8.79 -10.44
C CYS A 123 7.91 -8.94 -9.69
N GLU A 124 7.87 -9.37 -8.42
CA GLU A 124 9.07 -9.62 -7.59
C GLU A 124 9.52 -11.09 -7.60
N SER A 125 8.75 -11.99 -8.25
CA SER A 125 8.94 -13.44 -8.14
C SER A 125 10.22 -13.99 -8.76
N ARG A 126 10.76 -13.35 -9.81
CA ARG A 126 12.01 -13.75 -10.49
C ARG A 126 12.81 -12.53 -10.98
N PRO A 127 14.16 -12.59 -10.97
CA PRO A 127 14.98 -11.56 -11.63
C PRO A 127 14.70 -11.54 -13.14
N GLY A 128 14.60 -10.34 -13.72
CA GLY A 128 14.37 -10.14 -15.16
C GLY A 128 12.91 -10.15 -15.62
N LEU A 129 11.94 -10.51 -14.76
CA LEU A 129 10.52 -10.64 -15.16
C LEU A 129 9.81 -9.28 -15.42
N GLY A 130 10.33 -8.19 -14.89
CA GLY A 130 9.78 -6.84 -15.08
C GLY A 130 8.44 -6.60 -14.37
N CYS A 131 7.56 -5.82 -15.00
CA CYS A 131 6.25 -5.41 -14.48
C CYS A 131 5.13 -6.04 -15.31
N LEU A 132 4.57 -7.13 -14.82
CA LEU A 132 3.48 -7.90 -15.46
C LEU A 132 2.15 -7.13 -15.60
N VAL A 133 2.02 -5.97 -14.96
CA VAL A 133 0.82 -5.11 -15.07
C VAL A 133 0.94 -4.14 -16.24
N TYR A 134 2.14 -3.60 -16.49
CA TYR A 134 2.37 -2.54 -17.46
C TYR A 134 3.25 -2.97 -18.66
N GLY A 135 3.72 -4.22 -18.70
CA GLY A 135 4.62 -4.72 -19.74
C GLY A 135 6.04 -4.11 -19.72
N THR A 136 6.42 -3.42 -18.64
CA THR A 136 7.72 -2.71 -18.55
C THR A 136 8.84 -3.59 -17.98
N SER A 137 10.09 -3.33 -18.35
CA SER A 137 11.26 -4.05 -17.83
C SER A 137 11.53 -3.83 -16.33
N VAL A 138 10.97 -2.77 -15.74
CA VAL A 138 11.10 -2.43 -14.32
C VAL A 138 9.73 -2.10 -13.73
N CYS A 139 9.37 -2.80 -12.66
CA CYS A 139 8.22 -2.44 -11.83
C CYS A 139 8.60 -1.30 -10.86
N SER A 140 7.83 -0.20 -10.86
CA SER A 140 8.01 0.91 -9.91
C SER A 140 7.47 0.58 -8.51
N HIS A 141 6.43 -0.25 -8.43
CA HIS A 141 5.85 -0.71 -7.16
C HIS A 141 6.82 -1.58 -6.35
N ARG A 142 7.76 -2.26 -7.03
CA ARG A 142 8.85 -3.12 -6.54
C ARG A 142 9.63 -2.62 -5.31
N ARG A 143 9.70 -1.31 -5.11
CA ARG A 143 10.44 -0.71 -3.97
C ARG A 143 9.57 -0.45 -2.74
N ARG A 144 8.24 -0.34 -2.88
CA ARG A 144 7.37 0.14 -1.79
C ARG A 144 7.08 -0.90 -0.72
N ILE A 145 6.94 -2.18 -1.08
CA ILE A 145 6.58 -3.25 -0.14
C ILE A 145 7.76 -3.57 0.78
N GLY A 146 8.92 -3.92 0.22
CA GLY A 146 10.16 -4.15 0.97
C GLY A 146 10.54 -2.95 1.86
N ALA A 147 10.54 -1.73 1.31
CA ALA A 147 10.86 -0.53 2.10
C ALA A 147 9.79 -0.18 3.15
N ARG A 148 8.53 -0.61 3.01
CA ARG A 148 7.51 -0.46 4.07
C ARG A 148 7.74 -1.48 5.19
N CYS A 149 7.98 -2.75 4.84
CA CYS A 149 8.28 -3.80 5.82
C CYS A 149 9.57 -3.48 6.60
N GLN A 150 10.66 -3.09 5.92
CA GLN A 150 11.92 -2.70 6.55
C GLN A 150 11.77 -1.49 7.50
N ARG A 151 10.95 -0.49 7.14
CA ARG A 151 10.65 0.66 8.01
C ARG A 151 9.80 0.26 9.22
N TRP A 152 8.84 -0.64 9.05
CA TRP A 152 8.01 -1.16 10.14
C TRP A 152 8.84 -2.00 11.12
N LEU A 153 9.69 -2.90 10.59
CA LEU A 153 10.60 -3.73 11.37
C LEU A 153 11.61 -2.87 12.15
N ARG A 154 12.22 -1.84 11.51
CA ARG A 154 13.10 -0.88 12.21
C ARG A 154 12.38 -0.19 13.36
N ARG A 155 11.14 0.31 13.16
CA ARG A 155 10.36 0.96 14.22
C ARG A 155 10.07 0.02 15.39
N ARG A 156 9.68 -1.23 15.11
CA ARG A 156 9.43 -2.22 16.15
C ARG A 156 10.71 -2.54 16.93
N LEU A 157 11.83 -2.77 16.23
CA LEU A 157 13.12 -3.04 16.85
C LEU A 157 13.65 -1.87 17.69
N THR A 158 13.43 -0.61 17.28
CA THR A 158 13.76 0.55 18.13
C THR A 158 12.91 0.67 19.38
N VAL A 159 11.65 0.21 19.36
CA VAL A 159 10.79 0.20 20.55
C VAL A 159 11.27 -0.86 21.54
N GLU A 160 11.51 -2.10 21.09
CA GLU A 160 12.07 -3.16 21.95
C GLU A 160 13.43 -2.75 22.54
N LEU A 161 14.32 -2.16 21.73
CA LEU A 161 15.63 -1.69 22.20
C LEU A 161 15.50 -0.60 23.28
N TRP A 162 14.51 0.29 23.17
CA TRP A 162 14.26 1.33 24.16
C TRP A 162 13.78 0.77 25.51
N TRP A 163 12.92 -0.25 25.48
CA TRP A 163 12.51 -0.98 26.69
C TRP A 163 13.68 -1.71 27.37
N VAL A 164 14.55 -2.36 26.59
CA VAL A 164 15.79 -2.98 27.11
C VAL A 164 16.69 -1.93 27.76
N LEU A 165 16.83 -0.75 27.14
CA LEU A 165 17.63 0.35 27.68
C LEU A 165 17.06 0.87 29.01
N ILE A 166 15.74 1.02 29.11
CA ILE A 166 15.05 1.38 30.37
C ILE A 166 15.26 0.32 31.46
N ALA A 167 15.19 -0.96 31.11
CA ALA A 167 15.41 -2.06 32.05
C ALA A 167 16.87 -2.16 32.56
N LEU A 168 17.83 -1.67 31.77
CA LEU A 168 19.26 -1.65 32.13
C LEU A 168 19.60 -0.56 33.16
N ILE A 169 18.87 0.56 33.15
CA ILE A 169 19.08 1.71 34.07
C ILE A 169 19.09 1.27 35.56
N PRO A 170 18.06 0.60 36.12
CA PRO A 170 18.08 0.21 37.53
C PRO A 170 19.17 -0.82 37.86
N ILE A 171 19.58 -1.65 36.90
CA ILE A 171 20.68 -2.61 37.07
C ILE A 171 22.01 -1.85 37.24
N VAL A 172 22.28 -0.86 36.40
CA VAL A 172 23.47 0.00 36.50
C VAL A 172 23.46 0.80 37.80
N PHE A 173 22.33 1.40 38.20
CA PHE A 173 22.24 2.09 39.49
C PHE A 173 22.49 1.15 40.67
N CYS A 174 21.96 -0.07 40.65
CA CYS A 174 22.20 -1.07 41.68
C CYS A 174 23.68 -1.50 41.73
N TRP A 175 24.34 -1.66 40.58
CA TRP A 175 25.78 -1.97 40.51
C TRP A 175 26.65 -0.83 41.04
N LEU A 176 26.34 0.43 40.69
CA LEU A 176 27.05 1.61 41.22
C LEU A 176 26.88 1.71 42.73
N TRP A 177 25.66 1.50 43.25
CA TRP A 177 25.37 1.47 44.68
C TRP A 177 26.16 0.38 45.40
N MET A 178 26.20 -0.84 44.85
CA MET A 178 26.98 -1.94 45.44
C MET A 178 28.50 -1.67 45.40
N ALA A 179 29.01 -0.97 44.39
CA ALA A 179 30.41 -0.55 44.32
C ALA A 179 30.74 0.49 45.39
N GLU A 180 29.93 1.53 45.55
CA GLU A 180 30.04 2.52 46.63
C GLU A 180 30.02 1.82 48.00
N PHE A 181 29.05 0.94 48.26
CA PHE A 181 28.96 0.19 49.52
C PHE A 181 30.16 -0.72 49.77
N ALA A 182 30.71 -1.37 48.74
CA ALA A 182 31.93 -2.16 48.86
C ALA A 182 33.16 -1.30 49.21
N THR A 183 33.31 -0.13 48.58
CA THR A 183 34.40 0.80 48.93
C THR A 183 34.25 1.32 50.37
N TRP A 184 33.04 1.72 50.78
CA TRP A 184 32.76 2.18 52.13
C TRP A 184 33.03 1.11 53.19
N ALA A 185 32.57 -0.13 52.98
CA ALA A 185 32.86 -1.26 53.86
C ALA A 185 34.37 -1.55 53.95
N SER A 186 35.11 -1.45 52.84
CA SER A 186 36.56 -1.64 52.84
C SER A 186 37.32 -0.55 53.60
N SER A 187 36.79 0.69 53.62
CA SER A 187 37.34 1.80 54.39
C SER A 187 37.05 1.65 55.90
N ALA A 188 35.82 1.26 56.26
CA ALA A 188 35.42 1.03 57.65
C ALA A 188 36.19 -0.13 58.30
N TYR A 189 36.48 -1.21 57.55
CA TYR A 189 37.33 -2.30 58.02
C TYR A 189 38.78 -1.84 58.27
N ARG A 190 39.30 -0.91 57.45
CA ARG A 190 40.67 -0.37 57.55
C ARG A 190 40.84 0.58 58.74
N THR A 191 39.81 1.33 59.12
CA THR A 191 39.80 2.13 60.37
C THR A 191 39.68 1.25 61.61
N SER A 192 38.85 0.20 61.60
CA SER A 192 38.73 -0.71 62.74
C SER A 192 40.04 -1.45 63.03
N THR A 193 40.72 -1.95 62.00
CA THR A 193 42.01 -2.65 62.16
C THR A 193 43.13 -1.75 62.67
N SER A 194 43.22 -0.50 62.21
CA SER A 194 44.23 0.45 62.70
C SER A 194 44.00 0.87 64.17
N SER A 195 42.75 1.07 64.59
CA SER A 195 42.43 1.34 66.00
C SER A 195 42.76 0.17 66.94
N LEU A 196 42.68 -1.07 66.45
CA LEU A 196 42.94 -2.27 67.24
C LEU A 196 44.46 -2.52 67.41
N THR A 197 45.27 -2.20 66.38
CA THR A 197 46.74 -2.23 66.51
C THR A 197 47.29 -1.15 67.45
N ASP A 198 46.73 0.06 67.43
CA ASP A 198 47.19 1.18 68.27
C ASP A 198 46.84 0.96 69.76
N SER A 199 45.75 0.23 70.04
CA SER A 199 45.39 -0.23 71.40
C SER A 199 46.22 -1.42 71.90
N MET A 200 47.08 -2.02 71.07
CA MET A 200 47.89 -3.20 71.41
C MET A 200 49.39 -2.87 71.57
N MET A 201 49.77 -1.62 71.31
CA MET A 201 51.14 -1.08 71.47
C MET A 201 51.26 -0.06 72.62
N ARG A 202 50.25 0.02 73.49
CA ARG A 202 50.19 0.92 74.64
C ARG A 202 49.91 0.13 75.93
#